data_AF-Q6WEN1-F1
#
_entry.id   AF-Q6WEN1-F1
#
_cell.length_a   1.000
_cell.length_b   1.000
_cell.length_c   1.000
_cell.angle_alpha   90.00
_cell.angle_beta   90.00
_cell.angle_gamma   90.00
#
_symmetry.space_group_name_H-M   'P 1'
#
loop_
_entity.id
_entity.type
_entity.pdbx_description
1 polymer ?
#
loop_
_entity_poly.entity_id
_entity_poly.type
_entity_poly.pdbx_seq_one_letter_code
_entity_poly.pdbx_strand_id
1 'polypeptide(L)' 'MTIMIKKSDFLAIPSEEYKGILSLRYQVFKQRLEWDLVVENNLESDEYDNSNAEYIHACDDTEKVSG' A
#
# COMPACT_ATOMS: atom_id res chain seq x y z
N MET A 1 -9.71 8.50 -16.81
CA MET A 1 -9.20 7.82 -15.61
C MET A 1 -9.27 6.33 -15.89
N THR A 2 -8.12 5.71 -16.10
CA THR A 2 -7.99 4.27 -16.36
C THR A 2 -7.38 3.65 -15.12
N ILE A 3 -8.04 2.64 -14.55
CA ILE A 3 -7.47 1.88 -13.44
C ILE A 3 -6.65 0.74 -14.02
N MET A 4 -5.40 0.61 -13.56
CA MET A 4 -4.49 -0.47 -13.90
C MET A 4 -4.26 -1.31 -12.66
N ILE A 5 -4.31 -2.63 -12.81
CA ILE A 5 -3.91 -3.57 -11.77
C ILE A 5 -2.47 -3.98 -12.04
N LYS A 6 -1.59 -3.77 -11.07
CA LYS A 6 -0.17 -4.12 -11.13
C LYS A 6 0.10 -5.24 -10.12
N LYS A 7 1.04 -6.12 -10.47
CA LYS A 7 1.69 -7.03 -9.53
C LYS A 7 3.15 -6.61 -9.42
N SER A 8 3.69 -6.53 -8.21
CA SER A 8 5.08 -6.16 -7.97
C SER A 8 5.68 -6.95 -6.80
N ASP A 9 6.92 -7.37 -6.95
CA ASP A 9 7.72 -7.85 -5.82
C ASP A 9 8.08 -6.65 -4.92
N PHE A 10 8.26 -6.88 -3.61
CA PHE A 10 8.61 -5.82 -2.65
C PHE A 10 9.85 -5.00 -3.07
N LEU A 11 10.83 -5.63 -3.71
CA LEU A 11 12.05 -4.95 -4.15
C LEU A 11 11.89 -4.17 -5.47
N ALA A 12 10.79 -4.40 -6.19
CA ALA A 12 10.56 -3.85 -7.53
C ALA A 12 9.41 -2.84 -7.58
N ILE A 13 8.64 -2.69 -6.50
CA ILE A 13 7.57 -1.70 -6.44
C ILE A 13 8.17 -0.27 -6.38
N PRO A 14 7.69 0.68 -7.22
CA PRO A 14 8.11 2.07 -7.13
C PRO A 14 7.80 2.67 -5.76
N SER A 15 8.69 3.52 -5.23
CA SER A 15 8.58 4.05 -3.87
C SER A 15 7.30 4.84 -3.61
N GLU A 16 6.84 5.62 -4.59
CA GLU A 16 5.60 6.40 -4.48
C GLU A 16 4.36 5.49 -4.47
N GLU A 17 4.35 4.45 -5.31
CA GLU A 17 3.27 3.45 -5.32
C GLU A 17 3.24 2.69 -3.98
N TYR A 18 4.40 2.24 -3.50
CA TYR A 18 4.49 1.54 -2.22
C TYR A 18 4.02 2.42 -1.05
N LYS A 19 4.45 3.68 -1.00
CA LYS A 19 3.97 4.64 0.00
C LYS A 19 2.45 4.86 -0.11
N GLY A 20 1.91 4.88 -1.33
CA GLY A 20 0.48 4.92 -1.58
C GLY A 20 -0.26 3.73 -0.98
N ILE A 21 0.28 2.52 -1.13
CA ILE A 21 -0.25 1.30 -0.50
C ILE A 21 -0.27 1.42 1.02
N LEU A 22 0.85 1.78 1.65
CA LEU A 22 0.94 1.88 3.12
C LEU A 22 0.02 2.96 3.69
N SER A 23 -0.15 4.07 2.96
CA SER A 23 -1.10 5.13 3.34
C SER A 23 -2.55 4.67 3.21
N LEU A 24 -2.89 3.93 2.16
CA LEU A 24 -4.23 3.37 1.97
C LEU A 24 -4.54 2.32 3.04
N ARG A 25 -3.59 1.44 3.35
CA ARG A 25 -3.68 0.47 4.45
C ARG A 25 -3.94 1.16 5.79
N TYR A 26 -3.23 2.24 6.10
CA TYR A 26 -3.49 3.04 7.30
C TYR A 26 -4.91 3.60 7.35
N GLN A 27 -5.37 4.21 6.26
CA GLN A 27 -6.73 4.76 6.16
C GLN A 27 -7.81 3.68 6.37
N VAL A 28 -7.60 2.49 5.83
CA VAL A 28 -8.56 1.39 5.93
C VAL A 28 -8.48 0.72 7.30
N PHE A 29 -7.33 0.16 7.67
CA PHE A 29 -7.23 -0.70 8.85
C PHE A 29 -7.19 0.09 10.16
N LYS A 30 -6.42 1.17 10.23
CA LYS A 30 -6.32 1.96 11.46
C LYS A 30 -7.47 2.96 11.60
N GLN A 31 -7.75 3.75 10.57
CA GLN A 31 -8.73 4.85 10.70
C GLN A 31 -10.18 4.39 10.55
N ARG A 32 -10.48 3.57 9.53
CA ARG A 32 -11.88 3.16 9.25
C ARG A 32 -12.32 1.95 10.04
N LEU A 33 -11.44 0.95 10.20
CA LEU A 33 -11.74 -0.29 10.90
C LEU A 33 -11.32 -0.29 12.37
N GLU A 34 -10.59 0.74 12.81
CA GLU A 34 -10.14 0.94 14.20
C GLU A 34 -9.33 -0.24 14.75
N TRP A 35 -8.55 -0.92 13.90
CA TRP A 35 -7.70 -2.02 14.36
C TRP A 35 -6.58 -1.49 15.26
N ASP A 36 -6.24 -2.26 16.29
CA ASP A 36 -5.13 -1.94 17.18
C ASP A 36 -3.79 -2.34 16.56
N LEU A 37 -3.37 -1.54 15.57
CA LEU A 37 -2.11 -1.69 14.85
C LEU A 37 -1.11 -0.60 15.26
N VAL A 38 0.18 -0.96 15.21
CA VAL A 38 1.28 0.00 15.27
C VAL A 38 1.37 0.71 13.91
N VAL A 39 1.49 2.03 13.94
CA VAL A 39 1.57 2.86 12.73
C VAL A 39 2.64 3.92 12.93
N GLU A 40 3.34 4.27 11.85
CA GLU A 40 4.36 5.32 11.86
C GLU A 40 4.07 6.31 10.74
N ASN A 41 4.07 7.61 11.04
CA ASN A 41 3.87 8.68 10.06
C ASN A 41 2.60 8.54 9.19
N ASN A 42 1.51 8.02 9.74
CA ASN A 42 0.25 7.71 9.01
C ASN A 42 0.43 6.66 7.90
N LEU A 43 1.41 5.77 8.05
CA LEU A 43 1.63 4.60 7.21
C LEU A 43 1.45 3.35 8.07
N GLU A 44 0.80 2.34 7.51
CA GLU A 44 0.62 1.04 8.15
C GLU A 44 1.47 0.02 7.42
N SER A 45 2.33 -0.66 8.18
CA SER A 45 3.24 -1.70 7.73
C SER A 45 3.51 -2.65 8.88
N ASP A 46 3.78 -3.93 8.57
CA ASP A 46 4.07 -4.98 9.54
C ASP A 46 5.29 -5.82 9.15
N GLU A 47 5.62 -6.84 9.95
CA GLU A 47 6.78 -7.71 9.69
C GLU A 47 6.68 -8.55 8.41
N TYR A 48 5.50 -8.65 7.79
CA TYR A 48 5.28 -9.39 6.56
C TYR A 48 5.58 -8.55 5.31
N ASP A 49 5.73 -7.24 5.47
CA ASP A 49 6.19 -6.33 4.42
C ASP A 49 7.71 -6.43 4.22
N ASN A 50 8.15 -7.59 3.71
CA ASN A 50 9.56 -7.92 3.55
C ASN A 50 9.90 -8.34 2.11
N SER A 51 11.16 -8.70 1.85
CA SER A 51 11.67 -9.02 0.51
C SER A 51 11.01 -10.24 -0.15
N ASN A 52 10.22 -11.03 0.59
CA ASN A 52 9.44 -12.15 0.04
C ASN A 52 7.99 -11.78 -0.27
N ALA A 53 7.56 -10.56 0.06
CA ALA A 53 6.21 -10.11 -0.21
C ALA A 53 6.00 -9.76 -1.69
N GLU A 54 4.82 -10.11 -2.19
CA GLU A 54 4.31 -9.67 -3.47
C GLU A 54 3.07 -8.82 -3.23
N TYR A 55 2.97 -7.70 -3.94
CA TYR A 55 1.83 -6.78 -3.88
C TYR A 55 1.04 -6.86 -5.17
N ILE A 56 -0.28 -6.84 -5.03
CA ILE A 56 -1.22 -6.60 -6.11
C ILE A 56 -1.98 -5.34 -5.73
N HIS A 57 -1.91 -4.32 -6.55
CA HIS A 57 -2.54 -3.02 -6.28
C HIS A 57 -3.10 -2.39 -7.55
N ALA A 58 -4.09 -1.53 -7.37
CA ALA A 58 -4.77 -0.75 -8.38
C ALA A 58 -4.34 0.71 -8.32
N CYS A 59 -3.77 1.23 -9.40
CA CYS A 59 -3.42 2.65 -9.54
C CYS A 59 -4.02 3.27 -10.80
N ASP A 60 -4.12 4.60 -10.82
CA ASP A 60 -4.50 5.33 -12.02
C ASP A 60 -3.26 5.73 -12.86
N ASP A 61 -3.51 6.46 -13.96
CA ASP A 61 -2.50 7.00 -14.87
C ASP A 61 -1.60 8.07 -14.25
N THR A 62 -1.90 8.51 -13.03
CA THR A 62 -1.07 9.42 -12.21
C THR A 62 -0.30 8.69 -11.10
N GLU A 63 -0.28 7.35 -11.14
CA GLU A 63 0.36 6.48 -10.14
C GLU A 63 -0.29 6.52 -8.75
N LYS A 64 -1.47 7.15 -8.64
CA LYS A 64 -2.20 7.20 -7.38
C LYS A 64 -2.84 5.85 -7.09
N VAL A 65 -2.49 5.25 -5.96
CA VAL A 65 -3.04 3.98 -5.48
C VAL A 65 -4.47 4.16 -4.95
N SER A 66 -5.35 3.22 -5.26
CA SER A 66 -6.78 3.25 -4.92
C SER A 66 -7.33 1.92 -4.41
N GLY A 67 -6.59 0.83 -4.53
CA GLY A 67 -6.95 -0.51 -4.06
C GLY A 67 -5.85 -1.51 -4.33
#